data_AF-G4Z602-F1
#
_entry.id   AF-G4Z602-F1
#
_cell.length_a   1.000
_cell.length_b   1.000
_cell.length_c   1.000
_cell.angle_alpha   90.00
_cell.angle_beta   90.00
_cell.angle_gamma   90.00
#
_symmetry.space_group_name_H-M   'P 1'
#
loop_
_entity.id
_entity.type
_entity.pdbx_description
1 polymer ?
#
loop_
_entity_poly.entity_id
_entity_poly.type
_entity_poly.pdbx_seq_one_letter_code
_entity_poly.pdbx_strand_id
1 'polypeptide(L)'
;MALARGCRWLPLLADVALAALFLLLDARDLWFKLRWVGPRDAFAFSTVETRSLPGGDAVPLIPTTTFSYVDQRSQRASGWSSFLQQCEALIPLAEDDKAEGFQYVVGKNCVIGAGSSAVRASELLLTSSIPVDSMAWTACELLHRHRKPPICHSPIVTRFLERHNFQNETAIVELLEVISKSSPISAIVCVEAFVLRGPGNYSATTYGCGSPSFYRSVFIGGDTTSFAQFQRDKGWLTSETIRVMGMTFRIRENRRSVFTVRGADTGGGQMLEHASLLNYSASGPLYVLMILADVALLMLNICSVVEIARLILWPLWKPLIVSEYQTSTARTSKMGFGIEDFVR
;
A
#
# COMPACT_ATOMS: atom_id res chain seq x y z
N MET A 1 53.11 -14.54 -34.61
CA MET A 1 53.04 -14.59 -33.12
C MET A 1 52.14 -13.47 -32.58
N ALA A 2 50.90 -13.34 -33.09
CA ALA A 2 50.02 -12.19 -32.81
C ALA A 2 48.57 -12.60 -32.42
N LEU A 3 48.32 -13.88 -32.16
CA LEU A 3 46.97 -14.41 -31.87
C LEU A 3 46.68 -14.61 -30.37
N ALA A 4 47.63 -14.36 -29.47
CA ALA A 4 47.47 -14.60 -28.03
C ALA A 4 47.02 -13.37 -27.20
N ARG A 5 46.73 -12.21 -27.82
CA ARG A 5 46.35 -10.98 -27.10
C ARG A 5 44.84 -10.79 -26.91
N GLY A 6 43.99 -11.56 -27.59
CA GLY A 6 42.53 -11.44 -27.50
C GLY A 6 41.91 -12.02 -26.22
N CYS A 7 42.62 -12.90 -25.50
CA CYS A 7 42.04 -13.70 -24.42
C CYS A 7 42.27 -13.16 -23.00
N ARG A 8 43.08 -12.10 -22.81
CA ARG A 8 43.37 -11.52 -21.47
C ARG A 8 42.26 -10.63 -20.92
N TRP A 9 41.41 -10.08 -21.77
CA TRP A 9 40.33 -9.17 -21.37
C TRP A 9 39.06 -9.90 -20.94
N LEU A 10 38.86 -11.12 -21.44
CA LEU A 10 37.70 -11.94 -21.11
C LEU A 10 37.58 -12.28 -19.61
N PRO A 11 38.64 -12.74 -18.92
CA PRO A 11 38.58 -12.96 -17.48
C PRO A 11 38.38 -11.66 -16.69
N LEU A 12 39.03 -10.56 -17.11
CA LEU A 12 38.86 -9.26 -16.47
C LEU A 12 37.41 -8.74 -16.58
N LEU A 13 36.80 -8.87 -17.77
CA LEU A 13 35.40 -8.52 -17.98
C LEU A 13 34.47 -9.42 -17.17
N ALA A 14 34.78 -10.71 -17.04
CA ALA A 14 34.02 -11.62 -16.19
C ALA A 14 34.12 -11.23 -14.71
N ASP A 15 35.31 -10.89 -14.22
CA ASP A 15 35.53 -10.46 -12.83
C ASP A 15 34.80 -9.15 -12.52
N VAL A 16 34.86 -8.18 -13.44
CA VAL A 16 34.11 -6.91 -13.31
C VAL A 16 32.61 -7.14 -13.35
N ALA A 17 32.11 -8.01 -14.24
CA ALA A 17 30.71 -8.35 -14.31
C ALA A 17 30.21 -9.07 -13.04
N LEU A 18 31.04 -9.98 -12.50
CA LEU A 18 30.76 -10.70 -11.25
C LEU A 18 30.71 -9.74 -10.05
N ALA A 19 31.67 -8.81 -9.96
CA ALA A 19 31.71 -7.81 -8.90
C ALA A 19 30.51 -6.85 -8.99
N ALA A 20 30.14 -6.41 -10.20
CA ALA A 20 28.95 -5.60 -10.42
C ALA A 20 27.67 -6.36 -10.04
N LEU A 21 27.59 -7.65 -10.36
CA LEU A 21 26.46 -8.51 -9.98
C LEU A 21 26.31 -8.62 -8.46
N PHE A 22 27.40 -8.85 -7.72
CA PHE A 22 27.35 -8.90 -6.26
C PHE A 22 26.88 -7.58 -5.65
N LEU A 23 27.41 -6.44 -6.11
CA LEU A 23 26.94 -5.13 -5.64
C LEU A 23 25.46 -4.90 -5.93
N LEU A 24 24.97 -5.33 -7.10
CA LEU A 24 23.56 -5.21 -7.45
C LEU A 24 22.67 -6.12 -6.59
N LEU A 25 23.13 -7.33 -6.26
CA LEU A 25 22.42 -8.24 -5.38
C LEU A 25 22.33 -7.69 -3.96
N ASP A 26 23.42 -7.18 -3.40
CA ASP A 26 23.46 -6.57 -2.07
C ASP A 26 22.57 -5.32 -2.01
N ALA A 27 22.68 -4.44 -3.01
CA ALA A 27 21.85 -3.24 -3.10
C ALA A 27 20.36 -3.60 -3.24
N ARG A 28 20.03 -4.65 -3.99
CA ARG A 28 18.67 -5.15 -4.16
C ARG A 28 18.11 -5.74 -2.86
N ASP A 29 18.90 -6.54 -2.15
CA ASP A 29 18.50 -7.13 -0.88
C ASP A 29 18.28 -6.06 0.19
N LEU A 30 19.21 -5.13 0.33
CA LEU A 30 19.08 -3.98 1.22
C LEU A 30 17.88 -3.11 0.83
N TRP A 31 17.66 -2.88 -0.46
CA TRP A 31 16.49 -2.16 -0.96
C TRP A 31 15.18 -2.84 -0.56
N PHE A 32 15.08 -4.15 -0.67
CA PHE A 32 13.89 -4.89 -0.24
C PHE A 32 13.70 -4.85 1.27
N LYS A 33 14.76 -4.99 2.06
CA LYS A 33 14.71 -4.89 3.53
C LYS A 33 14.39 -3.45 4.01
N LEU A 34 14.79 -2.42 3.27
CA LEU A 34 14.44 -1.03 3.60
C LEU A 34 13.04 -0.64 3.12
N ARG A 35 12.47 -1.35 2.14
CA ARG A 35 11.15 -1.00 1.61
C ARG A 35 10.05 -1.47 2.55
N TRP A 36 9.41 -0.49 3.17
CA TRP A 36 8.31 -0.65 4.13
C TRP A 36 7.10 -1.44 3.60
N VAL A 37 6.85 -1.34 2.30
CA VAL A 37 5.85 -2.13 1.57
C VAL A 37 6.65 -2.91 0.55
N GLY A 38 6.71 -4.23 0.71
CA GLY A 38 7.34 -5.11 -0.26
C GLY A 38 6.79 -4.86 -1.68
N PRO A 39 7.46 -5.37 -2.73
CA PRO A 39 6.92 -5.28 -4.08
C PRO A 39 5.48 -5.83 -4.14
N ARG A 40 4.71 -5.44 -5.17
CA ARG A 40 3.31 -5.87 -5.33
C ARG A 40 3.13 -7.40 -5.39
N ASP A 41 4.23 -8.12 -5.58
CA ASP A 41 4.29 -9.57 -5.69
C ASP A 41 4.69 -10.24 -4.35
N ALA A 42 4.90 -9.46 -3.27
CA ALA A 42 5.32 -9.95 -1.96
C ALA A 42 4.16 -10.38 -1.05
N PHE A 43 2.92 -10.39 -1.54
CA PHE A 43 1.78 -10.90 -0.78
C PHE A 43 1.82 -12.43 -0.81
N ALA A 44 2.35 -13.01 0.26
CA ALA A 44 2.56 -14.45 0.37
C ALA A 44 1.28 -15.23 0.71
N PHE A 45 0.27 -14.56 1.28
CA PHE A 45 -0.97 -15.19 1.71
C PHE A 45 -2.14 -14.61 0.94
N SER A 46 -3.00 -15.47 0.41
CA SER A 46 -4.25 -15.09 -0.24
C SER A 46 -5.40 -15.89 0.35
N THR A 47 -6.47 -15.19 0.73
CA THR A 47 -7.75 -15.82 1.05
C THR A 47 -8.76 -15.37 0.00
N VAL A 48 -9.51 -16.31 -0.55
CA VAL A 48 -10.55 -16.03 -1.54
C VAL A 48 -11.87 -16.49 -0.96
N GLU A 49 -12.77 -15.54 -0.76
CA GLU A 49 -14.15 -15.80 -0.36
C GLU A 49 -15.07 -15.55 -1.52
N THR A 50 -16.04 -16.44 -1.74
CA THR A 50 -17.01 -16.29 -2.81
C THR A 50 -18.41 -16.17 -2.25
N ARG A 51 -19.21 -15.27 -2.82
CA ARG A 51 -20.56 -14.92 -2.37
C ARG A 51 -21.47 -14.75 -3.57
N SER A 52 -22.67 -15.31 -3.52
CA SER A 52 -23.71 -14.98 -4.48
C SER A 52 -24.26 -13.59 -4.17
N LEU A 53 -24.35 -12.74 -5.20
CA LEU A 53 -25.04 -11.46 -5.06
C LEU A 53 -26.56 -11.70 -4.90
N PRO A 54 -27.27 -10.82 -4.18
CA PRO A 54 -28.65 -11.05 -3.85
C PRO A 54 -29.51 -10.93 -5.11
N GLY A 55 -30.42 -11.88 -5.29
CA GLY A 55 -31.52 -11.75 -6.26
C GLY A 55 -32.51 -10.66 -5.84
N GLY A 56 -33.49 -10.36 -6.71
CA GLY A 56 -34.52 -9.34 -6.46
C GLY A 56 -35.32 -9.55 -5.16
N ASP A 57 -35.35 -10.79 -4.64
CA ASP A 57 -36.19 -11.20 -3.50
C ASP A 57 -35.45 -11.20 -2.15
N ALA A 58 -34.22 -10.68 -2.08
CA ALA A 58 -33.45 -10.67 -0.83
C ALA A 58 -34.01 -9.69 0.21
N VAL A 59 -34.15 -10.15 1.46
CA VAL A 59 -34.74 -9.36 2.56
C VAL A 59 -33.75 -8.28 3.04
N PRO A 60 -34.12 -6.99 3.01
CA PRO A 60 -33.26 -5.93 3.50
C PRO A 60 -33.21 -5.90 5.03
N LEU A 61 -32.13 -5.35 5.58
CA LEU A 61 -32.03 -4.98 6.99
C LEU A 61 -33.15 -4.02 7.34
N ILE A 62 -33.93 -4.37 8.35
CA ILE A 62 -35.01 -3.53 8.85
C ILE A 62 -34.40 -2.39 9.64
N PRO A 63 -34.70 -1.12 9.31
CA PRO A 63 -34.23 0.01 10.08
C PRO A 63 -34.80 -0.06 11.50
N THR A 64 -33.90 -0.17 12.49
CA THR A 64 -34.27 -0.07 13.89
C THR A 64 -34.48 1.42 14.23
N THR A 65 -35.61 1.97 13.78
CA THR A 65 -36.03 3.37 14.06
C THR A 65 -36.66 3.52 15.43
N THR A 66 -36.99 2.42 16.10
CA THR A 66 -37.46 2.46 17.48
C THR A 66 -36.25 2.46 18.39
N PHE A 67 -36.25 3.37 19.37
CA PHE A 67 -35.37 3.41 20.55
C PHE A 67 -34.11 4.28 20.48
N SER A 68 -34.33 5.60 20.38
CA SER A 68 -33.45 6.59 21.02
C SER A 68 -34.18 7.21 22.22
N TYR A 69 -34.28 6.50 23.35
CA TYR A 69 -34.57 7.18 24.61
C TYR A 69 -33.29 7.76 25.19
N VAL A 70 -33.41 8.93 25.83
CA VAL A 70 -32.34 9.75 26.42
C VAL A 70 -31.51 8.99 27.49
N ASP A 71 -31.92 7.78 27.89
CA ASP A 71 -31.23 6.92 28.86
C ASP A 71 -31.01 5.47 28.39
N GLN A 72 -31.11 5.19 27.08
CA GLN A 72 -31.08 3.81 26.61
C GLN A 72 -29.66 3.24 26.49
N ARG A 73 -29.25 2.50 27.53
CA ARG A 73 -28.02 1.69 27.58
C ARG A 73 -28.02 0.45 26.67
N SER A 74 -29.07 0.19 25.88
CA SER A 74 -29.07 -0.92 24.93
C SER A 74 -28.25 -0.55 23.70
N GLN A 75 -26.93 -0.68 23.82
CA GLN A 75 -25.99 -0.60 22.71
C GLN A 75 -26.42 -1.61 21.64
N ARG A 76 -26.54 -1.18 20.38
CA ARG A 76 -26.83 -2.11 19.28
C ARG A 76 -25.68 -3.10 19.17
N ALA A 77 -26.00 -4.35 18.83
CA ALA A 77 -24.99 -5.39 18.67
C ALA A 77 -23.96 -5.05 17.57
N SER A 78 -24.33 -4.25 16.57
CA SER A 78 -23.43 -3.80 15.49
C SER A 78 -23.79 -2.42 14.93
N GLY A 79 -22.77 -1.74 14.41
CA GLY A 79 -22.89 -0.47 13.68
C GLY A 79 -23.48 -0.57 12.26
N TRP A 80 -23.82 -1.77 11.77
CA TRP A 80 -24.35 -1.96 10.41
C TRP A 80 -25.62 -1.15 10.14
N SER A 81 -26.53 -1.11 11.11
CA SER A 81 -27.78 -0.36 11.00
C SER A 81 -27.57 1.13 10.75
N SER A 82 -26.47 1.72 11.21
CA SER A 82 -26.19 3.15 11.04
C SER A 82 -25.90 3.56 9.59
N PHE A 83 -25.59 2.60 8.72
CA PHE A 83 -25.46 2.83 7.28
C PHE A 83 -26.80 3.10 6.58
N LEU A 84 -27.94 2.72 7.20
CA LEU A 84 -29.28 3.09 6.72
C LEU A 84 -29.59 4.59 6.83
N GLN A 85 -28.71 5.37 7.48
CA GLN A 85 -28.77 6.83 7.40
C GLN A 85 -28.38 7.35 6.01
N GLN A 86 -27.41 6.70 5.37
CA GLN A 86 -26.85 7.12 4.08
C GLN A 86 -27.39 6.30 2.91
N CYS A 87 -27.89 5.10 3.17
CA CYS A 87 -28.46 4.17 2.19
C CYS A 87 -29.95 3.95 2.46
N GLU A 88 -30.73 3.81 1.39
CA GLU A 88 -32.17 3.53 1.50
C GLU A 88 -32.45 2.11 1.99
N ALA A 89 -31.66 1.15 1.52
CA ALA A 89 -31.75 -0.24 1.95
C ALA A 89 -30.35 -0.88 2.00
N LEU A 90 -30.19 -1.85 2.89
CA LEU A 90 -29.00 -2.66 3.04
C LEU A 90 -29.39 -4.13 2.97
N ILE A 91 -28.82 -4.89 2.06
CA ILE A 91 -29.15 -6.30 1.84
C ILE A 91 -27.93 -7.13 2.25
N PRO A 92 -28.00 -7.90 3.35
CA PRO A 92 -26.87 -8.71 3.78
C PRO A 92 -26.67 -9.90 2.84
N LEU A 93 -25.42 -10.24 2.53
CA LEU A 93 -25.07 -11.50 1.86
C LEU A 93 -24.78 -12.51 2.96
N ALA A 94 -25.81 -13.24 3.39
CA ALA A 94 -25.67 -14.34 4.34
C ALA A 94 -25.29 -15.64 3.60
N GLU A 95 -24.44 -16.45 4.24
CA GLU A 95 -24.29 -17.88 3.90
C GLU A 95 -25.35 -18.64 4.69
N ASP A 96 -26.04 -19.58 4.03
CA ASP A 96 -26.85 -20.65 4.62
C ASP A 96 -27.59 -20.31 5.91
N ASP A 97 -28.83 -19.82 5.79
CA ASP A 97 -29.90 -19.76 6.82
C ASP A 97 -29.56 -19.18 8.21
N LYS A 98 -28.34 -18.70 8.44
CA LYS A 98 -27.88 -18.11 9.70
C LYS A 98 -27.53 -16.65 9.45
N ALA A 99 -28.50 -15.78 9.72
CA ALA A 99 -28.33 -14.33 9.65
C ALA A 99 -27.40 -13.74 10.75
N GLU A 100 -26.75 -14.58 11.55
CA GLU A 100 -25.86 -14.16 12.62
C GLU A 100 -24.43 -13.94 12.08
N GLY A 101 -24.08 -12.67 11.86
CA GLY A 101 -22.68 -12.26 11.59
C GLY A 101 -22.30 -12.16 10.11
N PHE A 102 -23.09 -11.44 9.30
CA PHE A 102 -22.72 -11.14 7.91
C PHE A 102 -21.58 -10.10 7.83
N GLN A 103 -20.67 -10.31 6.88
CA GLN A 103 -19.55 -9.40 6.59
C GLN A 103 -19.76 -8.56 5.32
N TYR A 104 -20.67 -9.00 4.45
CA TYR A 104 -20.92 -8.37 3.16
C TYR A 104 -22.36 -7.87 3.09
N VAL A 105 -22.53 -6.67 2.55
CA VAL A 105 -23.83 -6.02 2.40
C VAL A 105 -23.87 -5.28 1.07
N VAL A 106 -25.00 -5.37 0.37
CA VAL A 106 -25.28 -4.53 -0.80
C VAL A 106 -26.18 -3.38 -0.34
N GLY A 107 -25.66 -2.16 -0.39
CA GLY A 107 -26.42 -0.95 -0.17
C GLY A 107 -27.09 -0.46 -1.46
N LYS A 108 -28.37 -0.08 -1.36
CA LYS A 108 -29.13 0.54 -2.44
C LYS A 108 -29.25 2.05 -2.21
N ASN A 109 -29.07 2.82 -3.28
CA ASN A 109 -29.23 4.28 -3.29
C ASN A 109 -28.46 4.98 -2.16
N CYS A 110 -27.18 4.66 -2.02
CA CYS A 110 -26.31 5.20 -0.99
C CYS A 110 -25.76 6.58 -1.38
N VAL A 111 -25.72 7.51 -0.42
CA VAL A 111 -25.05 8.81 -0.56
C VAL A 111 -23.60 8.68 -0.07
N ILE A 112 -22.65 9.05 -0.92
CA ILE A 112 -21.20 9.00 -0.65
C ILE A 112 -20.65 10.43 -0.65
N GLY A 113 -19.95 10.80 0.42
CA GLY A 113 -19.38 12.15 0.58
C GLY A 113 -20.27 13.09 1.42
N ALA A 114 -19.79 14.32 1.62
CA ALA A 114 -20.44 15.31 2.48
C ALA A 114 -20.65 16.63 1.72
N GLY A 115 -21.82 17.24 1.88
CA GLY A 115 -22.14 18.56 1.31
C GLY A 115 -22.38 18.54 -0.21
N SER A 116 -21.82 19.52 -0.93
CA SER A 116 -22.07 19.76 -2.35
C SER A 116 -21.45 18.72 -3.30
N SER A 117 -20.59 17.84 -2.81
CA SER A 117 -19.94 16.79 -3.59
C SER A 117 -20.47 15.38 -3.26
N ALA A 118 -21.64 15.30 -2.62
CA ALA A 118 -22.32 14.05 -2.35
C ALA A 118 -22.74 13.36 -3.66
N VAL A 119 -22.21 12.16 -3.90
CA VAL A 119 -22.53 11.33 -5.07
C VAL A 119 -23.48 10.21 -4.64
N ARG A 120 -24.57 10.02 -5.39
CA ARG A 120 -25.47 8.87 -5.18
C ARG A 120 -24.98 7.66 -5.97
N ALA A 121 -24.77 6.55 -5.28
CA ALA A 121 -24.49 5.25 -5.87
C ALA A 121 -25.75 4.39 -5.84
N SER A 122 -26.16 3.86 -7.00
CA SER A 122 -27.33 2.97 -7.12
C SER A 122 -27.13 1.67 -6.34
N GLU A 123 -25.97 1.05 -6.52
CA GLU A 123 -25.57 -0.18 -5.83
C GLU A 123 -24.14 -0.02 -5.31
N LEU A 124 -24.00 -0.14 -3.98
CA LEU A 124 -22.73 -0.02 -3.28
C LEU A 124 -22.49 -1.33 -2.53
N LEU A 125 -21.46 -2.09 -2.93
CA LEU A 125 -21.06 -3.26 -2.17
C LEU A 125 -20.19 -2.80 -0.99
N LEU A 126 -20.53 -3.28 0.21
CA LEU A 126 -19.89 -2.97 1.47
C LEU A 126 -19.33 -4.26 2.07
N THR A 127 -18.07 -4.24 2.53
CA THR A 127 -17.46 -5.34 3.28
C THR A 127 -16.83 -4.83 4.57
N SER A 128 -17.08 -5.49 5.70
CA SER A 128 -16.50 -5.13 7.00
C SER A 128 -15.09 -5.70 7.22
N SER A 129 -14.25 -5.65 6.19
CA SER A 129 -12.90 -6.23 6.17
C SER A 129 -11.85 -5.38 6.90
N ILE A 130 -12.15 -4.11 7.18
CA ILE A 130 -11.20 -3.16 7.79
C ILE A 130 -11.50 -2.95 9.27
N PRO A 131 -10.48 -3.02 10.16
CA PRO A 131 -10.66 -2.65 11.56
C PRO A 131 -10.72 -1.13 11.74
N VAL A 132 -11.40 -0.74 12.82
CA VAL A 132 -11.57 0.65 13.24
C VAL A 132 -10.23 1.35 13.45
N ASP A 133 -9.25 0.66 14.03
CA ASP A 133 -7.92 1.22 14.34
C ASP A 133 -7.17 1.65 13.08
N SER A 134 -7.30 0.89 11.99
CA SER A 134 -6.68 1.22 10.70
C SER A 134 -7.32 2.47 10.07
N MET A 135 -8.65 2.59 10.20
CA MET A 135 -9.39 3.78 9.76
C MET A 135 -9.00 5.02 10.57
N ALA A 136 -8.93 4.88 11.89
CA ALA A 136 -8.52 5.96 12.78
C ALA A 136 -7.06 6.38 12.52
N TRP A 137 -6.15 5.42 12.37
CA TRP A 137 -4.73 5.69 12.08
C TRP A 137 -4.56 6.44 10.75
N THR A 138 -5.21 5.97 9.68
CA THR A 138 -5.16 6.62 8.37
C THR A 138 -5.75 8.03 8.42
N ALA A 139 -6.88 8.21 9.08
CA ALA A 139 -7.49 9.52 9.26
C ALA A 139 -6.56 10.47 10.04
N CYS A 140 -5.94 10.00 11.12
CA CYS A 140 -4.98 10.76 11.92
C CYS A 140 -3.70 11.13 11.16
N GLU A 141 -3.28 10.31 10.20
CA GLU A 141 -2.13 10.60 9.33
C GLU A 141 -2.41 11.65 8.27
N LEU A 142 -3.62 11.64 7.72
CA LEU A 142 -4.02 12.56 6.68
C LEU A 142 -4.38 13.95 7.22
N LEU A 143 -4.67 14.08 8.52
CA LEU A 143 -5.00 15.36 9.14
C LEU A 143 -3.77 16.22 9.45
N HIS A 144 -3.90 17.52 9.19
CA HIS A 144 -2.87 18.49 9.54
C HIS A 144 -2.62 18.55 11.06
N ARG A 145 -1.35 18.72 11.46
CA ARG A 145 -0.89 18.66 12.85
C ARG A 145 -1.65 19.59 13.82
N HIS A 146 -2.17 20.71 13.32
CA HIS A 146 -2.91 21.71 14.09
C HIS A 146 -4.41 21.40 14.27
N ARG A 147 -4.95 20.37 13.59
CA ARG A 147 -6.37 19.94 13.66
C ARG A 147 -6.53 18.49 14.11
N LYS A 148 -5.45 17.86 14.58
CA LYS A 148 -5.47 16.49 15.08
C LYS A 148 -6.30 16.44 16.37
N PRO A 149 -7.43 15.70 16.41
CA PRO A 149 -8.17 15.47 17.65
C PRO A 149 -7.31 14.69 18.65
N PRO A 150 -7.67 14.69 19.95
CA PRO A 150 -6.86 14.06 21.01
C PRO A 150 -6.53 12.58 20.77
N ILE A 151 -7.38 11.85 20.05
CA ILE A 151 -7.14 10.46 19.62
C ILE A 151 -5.90 10.31 18.72
N CYS A 152 -5.50 11.37 18.03
CA CYS A 152 -4.37 11.42 17.10
C CYS A 152 -3.06 11.94 17.73
N HIS A 153 -3.01 12.21 19.04
CA HIS A 153 -1.81 12.72 19.73
C HIS A 153 -0.88 11.62 20.29
N SER A 154 -1.19 10.33 20.07
CA SER A 154 -0.29 9.20 20.39
C SER A 154 1.00 9.26 19.54
N PRO A 155 2.19 8.99 20.13
CA PRO A 155 3.47 9.26 19.48
C PRO A 155 3.83 8.15 18.49
N ILE A 156 3.30 8.20 17.28
CA ILE A 156 3.81 7.34 16.20
C ILE A 156 4.12 8.04 14.88
N VAL A 157 3.78 9.32 14.66
CA VAL A 157 4.07 9.91 13.34
C VAL A 157 4.43 11.39 13.37
N THR A 158 5.68 11.66 13.00
CA THR A 158 6.11 12.99 12.55
C THR A 158 6.77 12.88 11.18
N ARG A 159 6.44 13.84 10.30
CA ARG A 159 7.05 14.14 8.98
C ARG A 159 6.52 13.47 7.70
N PHE A 160 5.23 13.10 7.62
CA PHE A 160 4.60 12.75 6.32
C PHE A 160 3.84 13.93 5.67
N LEU A 161 3.51 14.97 6.44
CA LEU A 161 2.61 16.07 6.08
C LEU A 161 3.10 16.97 4.93
N GLU A 162 4.40 16.99 4.64
CA GLU A 162 4.99 17.99 3.74
C GLU A 162 4.91 17.58 2.25
N ARG A 163 4.43 16.36 1.94
CA ARG A 163 4.42 15.86 0.56
C ARG A 163 3.08 15.94 -0.16
N HIS A 164 1.94 15.91 0.53
CA HIS A 164 0.65 15.70 -0.15
C HIS A 164 -0.41 16.71 0.34
N ASN A 165 -0.63 17.74 -0.48
CA ASN A 165 -1.60 18.81 -0.27
C ASN A 165 -3.03 18.26 -0.50
N PHE A 166 -3.85 18.12 0.55
CA PHE A 166 -5.17 17.49 0.48
C PHE A 166 -6.32 18.49 0.71
N GLN A 167 -7.33 18.47 -0.17
CA GLN A 167 -8.39 19.50 -0.23
C GLN A 167 -9.69 19.19 0.56
N ASN A 168 -9.92 17.98 1.09
CA ASN A 168 -11.20 17.62 1.73
C ASN A 168 -11.01 16.99 3.12
N GLU A 169 -10.74 17.82 4.12
CA GLU A 169 -10.55 17.40 5.52
C GLU A 169 -11.86 17.10 6.27
N THR A 170 -12.99 17.67 5.83
CA THR A 170 -14.27 17.61 6.55
C THR A 170 -14.79 16.19 6.74
N ALA A 171 -14.77 15.37 5.69
CA ALA A 171 -15.20 13.98 5.75
C ALA A 171 -14.31 13.12 6.66
N ILE A 172 -13.00 13.45 6.76
CA ILE A 172 -12.05 12.76 7.63
C ILE A 172 -12.30 13.13 9.10
N VAL A 173 -12.57 14.40 9.38
CA VAL A 173 -12.95 14.87 10.72
C VAL A 173 -14.28 14.25 11.17
N GLU A 174 -15.26 14.18 10.28
CA GLU A 174 -16.56 13.57 10.58
C GLU A 174 -16.43 12.07 10.88
N LEU A 175 -15.58 11.35 10.14
CA LEU A 175 -15.28 9.95 10.42
C LEU A 175 -14.65 9.76 11.81
N LEU A 176 -13.69 10.60 12.19
CA LEU A 176 -13.10 10.57 13.54
C LEU A 176 -14.10 10.95 14.63
N GLU A 177 -15.04 11.85 14.34
CA GLU A 177 -16.13 12.18 15.25
C GLU A 177 -17.02 10.95 15.49
N VAL A 178 -17.39 10.22 14.43
CA VAL A 178 -18.15 8.96 14.55
C VAL A 178 -17.38 7.93 15.38
N ILE A 179 -16.09 7.73 15.13
CA ILE A 179 -15.26 6.77 15.88
C ILE A 179 -15.16 7.19 17.36
N SER A 180 -14.90 8.46 17.64
CA SER A 180 -14.70 8.95 19.02
C SER A 180 -15.97 8.95 19.88
N LYS A 181 -17.14 9.18 19.29
CA LYS A 181 -18.44 9.15 20.00
C LYS A 181 -19.05 7.76 20.10
N SER A 182 -18.47 6.79 19.42
CA SER A 182 -18.96 5.41 19.42
C SER A 182 -18.55 4.66 20.69
N SER A 183 -19.52 3.97 21.30
CA SER A 183 -19.26 3.08 22.43
C SER A 183 -20.21 1.87 22.38
N PRO A 184 -19.70 0.62 22.37
CA PRO A 184 -18.31 0.21 22.52
C PRO A 184 -17.55 0.23 21.18
N ILE A 185 -16.22 0.37 21.20
CA ILE A 185 -15.37 0.38 19.99
C ILE A 185 -15.47 -0.97 19.24
N SER A 186 -15.61 -2.08 19.96
CA SER A 186 -15.73 -3.42 19.39
C SER A 186 -16.97 -3.66 18.53
N ALA A 187 -18.00 -2.81 18.65
CA ALA A 187 -19.23 -2.92 17.87
C ALA A 187 -19.31 -1.90 16.72
N ILE A 188 -18.28 -1.05 16.55
CA ILE A 188 -18.15 -0.17 15.39
C ILE A 188 -17.84 -1.02 14.16
N VAL A 189 -18.57 -0.77 13.08
CA VAL A 189 -18.35 -1.47 11.81
C VAL A 189 -17.74 -0.47 10.84
N CYS A 190 -16.50 -0.73 10.43
CA CYS A 190 -15.86 -0.01 9.35
C CYS A 190 -15.87 -0.87 8.08
N VAL A 191 -16.10 -0.24 6.94
CA VAL A 191 -16.36 -0.90 5.66
C VAL A 191 -15.48 -0.38 4.55
N GLU A 192 -15.04 -1.29 3.69
CA GLU A 192 -14.56 -0.99 2.35
C GLU A 192 -15.73 -1.12 1.37
N ALA A 193 -15.76 -0.26 0.37
CA ALA A 193 -16.85 -0.21 -0.57
C ALA A 193 -16.43 0.19 -1.98
N PHE A 194 -17.19 -0.29 -2.97
CA PHE A 194 -17.08 0.12 -4.36
C PHE A 194 -18.45 0.10 -5.04
N VAL A 195 -18.61 0.97 -6.04
CA VAL A 195 -19.85 1.08 -6.81
C VAL A 195 -19.91 -0.05 -7.82
N LEU A 196 -20.97 -0.86 -7.77
CA LEU A 196 -21.18 -1.97 -8.68
C LEU A 196 -21.70 -1.44 -10.03
N ARG A 197 -20.98 -1.74 -11.13
CA ARG A 197 -21.34 -1.29 -12.49
C ARG A 197 -21.48 -2.43 -13.51
N GLY A 198 -21.42 -3.68 -13.05
CA GLY A 198 -21.44 -4.88 -13.90
C GLY A 198 -20.32 -5.87 -13.56
N PRO A 199 -20.12 -6.91 -14.38
CA PRO A 199 -19.05 -7.87 -14.17
C PRO A 199 -17.68 -7.24 -14.45
N GLY A 200 -16.69 -7.58 -13.65
CA GLY A 200 -15.33 -7.05 -13.77
C GLY A 200 -14.54 -7.07 -12.47
N ASN A 201 -13.32 -6.55 -12.55
CA ASN A 201 -12.43 -6.44 -11.41
C ASN A 201 -12.56 -5.05 -10.79
N TYR A 202 -12.86 -5.03 -9.50
CA TYR A 202 -13.06 -3.86 -8.67
C TYR A 202 -12.02 -3.82 -7.54
N SER A 203 -11.78 -2.61 -7.07
CA SER A 203 -10.99 -2.36 -5.87
C SER A 203 -11.76 -1.37 -5.00
N ALA A 204 -11.57 -1.42 -3.69
CA ALA A 204 -12.19 -0.48 -2.78
C ALA A 204 -11.82 0.96 -3.16
N THR A 205 -12.83 1.79 -3.36
CA THR A 205 -12.69 3.23 -3.64
C THR A 205 -13.29 4.08 -2.53
N THR A 206 -14.25 3.52 -1.81
CA THR A 206 -15.00 4.19 -0.76
C THR A 206 -14.79 3.43 0.54
N TYR A 207 -14.72 4.16 1.63
CA TYR A 207 -14.49 3.64 2.97
C TYR A 207 -15.43 4.34 3.93
N GLY A 208 -15.92 3.65 4.94
CA GLY A 208 -16.82 4.28 5.91
C GLY A 208 -16.80 3.60 7.26
N CYS A 209 -17.36 4.25 8.27
CA CYS A 209 -17.61 3.61 9.56
C CYS A 209 -19.01 3.98 10.06
N GLY A 210 -19.69 3.00 10.65
CA GLY A 210 -20.99 3.12 11.29
C GLY A 210 -20.86 2.91 12.79
N SER A 211 -21.44 3.82 13.57
CA SER A 211 -21.44 3.74 15.03
C SER A 211 -22.56 2.82 15.55
N PRO A 212 -22.33 2.02 16.61
CA PRO A 212 -23.36 1.18 17.22
C PRO A 212 -24.26 1.95 18.20
N SER A 213 -23.76 3.04 18.80
CA SER A 213 -24.45 3.84 19.82
C SER A 213 -25.08 5.10 19.26
N PHE A 214 -24.43 5.70 18.27
CA PHE A 214 -24.88 6.89 17.59
C PHE A 214 -25.36 6.44 16.21
N TYR A 215 -26.63 6.66 15.86
CA TYR A 215 -27.16 6.26 14.55
C TYR A 215 -26.63 7.19 13.44
N ARG A 216 -25.31 7.13 13.24
CA ARG A 216 -24.56 7.94 12.29
C ARG A 216 -23.55 7.08 11.57
N SER A 217 -23.47 7.27 10.26
CA SER A 217 -22.44 6.71 9.41
C SER A 217 -21.88 7.76 8.46
N VAL A 218 -20.63 7.57 8.06
CA VAL A 218 -19.92 8.46 7.16
C VAL A 218 -19.22 7.63 6.09
N PHE A 219 -19.31 8.07 4.84
CA PHE A 219 -18.57 7.51 3.70
C PHE A 219 -17.57 8.52 3.15
N ILE A 220 -16.35 8.05 2.91
CA ILE A 220 -15.20 8.77 2.35
C ILE A 220 -14.78 8.05 1.06
N GLY A 221 -14.65 8.77 -0.06
CA GLY A 221 -14.09 8.15 -1.28
C GLY A 221 -14.54 8.74 -2.61
N GLY A 222 -15.63 9.54 -2.63
CA GLY A 222 -16.10 10.22 -3.85
C GLY A 222 -15.04 11.17 -4.44
N ASP A 223 -14.56 12.12 -3.63
CA ASP A 223 -13.56 13.10 -4.06
C ASP A 223 -12.15 12.83 -3.50
N THR A 224 -12.07 12.14 -2.37
CA THR A 224 -10.83 11.89 -1.62
C THR A 224 -10.15 10.60 -2.09
N THR A 225 -9.73 10.58 -3.35
CA THR A 225 -9.02 9.44 -3.94
C THR A 225 -7.71 9.11 -3.20
N SER A 226 -7.13 10.08 -2.49
CA SER A 226 -5.93 9.89 -1.67
C SER A 226 -6.15 8.99 -0.46
N PHE A 227 -7.32 9.06 0.19
CA PHE A 227 -7.66 8.18 1.30
C PHE A 227 -7.74 6.73 0.80
N ALA A 228 -8.38 6.54 -0.35
CA ALA A 228 -8.50 5.23 -0.98
C ALA A 228 -7.16 4.66 -1.45
N GLN A 229 -6.31 5.49 -2.04
CA GLN A 229 -4.95 5.10 -2.42
C GLN A 229 -4.10 4.72 -1.22
N PHE A 230 -4.26 5.45 -0.11
CA PHE A 230 -3.51 5.18 1.10
C PHE A 230 -3.97 3.88 1.76
N GLN A 231 -5.28 3.63 1.88
CA GLN A 231 -5.82 2.41 2.49
C GLN A 231 -5.61 1.14 1.66
N ARG A 232 -5.60 1.23 0.32
CA ARG A 232 -5.56 0.05 -0.58
C ARG A 232 -4.39 -0.90 -0.34
N ASP A 233 -3.26 -0.38 0.13
CA ASP A 233 -2.04 -1.14 0.44
C ASP A 233 -1.67 -1.03 1.92
N LYS A 234 -2.65 -0.73 2.79
CA LYS A 234 -2.46 -0.45 4.22
C LYS A 234 -3.69 -0.80 5.08
N GLY A 235 -4.68 -1.48 4.52
CA GLY A 235 -6.01 -1.65 5.12
C GLY A 235 -6.01 -2.28 6.51
N TRP A 236 -4.96 -3.03 6.85
CA TRP A 236 -4.81 -3.70 8.15
C TRP A 236 -3.55 -3.26 8.89
N LEU A 237 -3.53 -2.02 9.35
CA LEU A 237 -2.33 -1.43 9.95
C LEU A 237 -2.29 -1.62 11.47
N THR A 238 -2.38 -2.87 11.91
CA THR A 238 -2.16 -3.22 13.31
C THR A 238 -0.66 -3.41 13.52
N SER A 239 -0.09 -2.64 14.46
CA SER A 239 1.28 -2.88 14.94
C SER A 239 1.17 -3.74 16.19
N GLU A 240 1.11 -5.05 16.01
CA GLU A 240 1.16 -5.95 17.16
C GLU A 240 2.61 -6.07 17.66
N THR A 241 2.79 -5.86 18.97
CA THR A 241 4.08 -6.06 19.62
C THR A 241 4.11 -7.43 20.26
N ILE A 242 4.92 -8.35 19.74
CA ILE A 242 5.16 -9.66 20.35
C ILE A 242 6.47 -9.57 21.14
N ARG A 243 6.47 -10.07 22.38
CA ARG A 243 7.67 -10.17 23.22
C ARG A 243 8.12 -11.62 23.28
N VAL A 244 9.33 -11.91 22.80
CA VAL A 244 9.93 -13.25 22.86
C VAL A 244 11.33 -13.12 23.45
N MET A 245 11.62 -13.87 24.53
CA MET A 245 12.93 -13.87 25.20
C MET A 245 13.45 -12.46 25.59
N GLY A 246 12.55 -11.58 26.05
CA GLY A 246 12.89 -10.20 26.43
C GLY A 246 13.09 -9.22 25.26
N MET A 247 13.05 -9.70 24.01
CA MET A 247 13.08 -8.86 22.81
C MET A 247 11.66 -8.49 22.36
N THR A 248 11.47 -7.24 21.94
CA THR A 248 10.21 -6.76 21.38
C THR A 248 10.26 -6.79 19.86
N PHE A 249 9.38 -7.57 19.24
CA PHE A 249 9.14 -7.58 17.81
C PHE A 249 7.86 -6.81 17.50
N ARG A 250 7.91 -5.95 16.50
CA ARG A 250 6.75 -5.24 15.95
C ARG A 250 6.37 -5.92 14.66
N ILE A 251 5.24 -6.60 14.65
CA ILE A 251 4.65 -7.18 13.46
C ILE A 251 3.65 -6.16 12.92
N ARG A 252 3.73 -5.94 11.62
CA ARG A 252 2.81 -5.11 10.88
C ARG A 252 2.21 -5.93 9.77
N GLU A 253 0.89 -6.00 9.78
CA GLU A 253 0.13 -6.61 8.71
C GLU A 253 -0.10 -5.59 7.59
N ASN A 254 -0.17 -6.08 6.37
CA ASN A 254 -0.60 -5.32 5.21
C ASN A 254 -1.59 -6.16 4.42
N ARG A 255 -2.72 -5.55 4.08
CA ARG A 255 -3.82 -6.19 3.38
C ARG A 255 -4.17 -5.40 2.14
N ARG A 256 -4.42 -6.13 1.06
CA ARG A 256 -4.98 -5.62 -0.19
C ARG A 256 -6.20 -6.44 -0.57
N SER A 257 -7.36 -5.80 -0.62
CA SER A 257 -8.61 -6.38 -1.10
C SER A 257 -8.77 -6.17 -2.60
N VAL A 258 -9.11 -7.26 -3.30
CA VAL A 258 -9.44 -7.27 -4.73
C VAL A 258 -10.78 -7.98 -4.87
N PHE A 259 -11.71 -7.35 -5.58
CA PHE A 259 -13.06 -7.87 -5.78
C PHE A 259 -13.25 -8.21 -7.24
N THR A 260 -13.70 -9.41 -7.54
CA THR A 260 -14.00 -9.86 -8.90
C THR A 260 -15.47 -10.22 -8.95
N VAL A 261 -16.24 -9.50 -9.75
CA VAL A 261 -17.65 -9.81 -9.98
C VAL A 261 -17.74 -10.61 -11.27
N ARG A 262 -18.11 -11.88 -11.15
CA ARG A 262 -18.37 -12.76 -12.29
C ARG A 262 -19.83 -12.64 -12.71
N GLY A 263 -20.02 -12.59 -14.03
CA GLY A 263 -21.35 -12.58 -14.63
C GLY A 263 -22.10 -13.87 -14.35
N ALA A 264 -23.42 -13.81 -14.52
CA ALA A 264 -24.30 -14.96 -14.46
C ALA A 264 -23.99 -15.92 -15.64
N ASP A 265 -23.22 -16.97 -15.41
CA ASP A 265 -23.07 -18.05 -16.39
C ASP A 265 -24.37 -18.87 -16.41
N THR A 266 -25.06 -18.84 -17.57
CA THR A 266 -26.24 -19.67 -17.93
C THR A 266 -27.10 -20.13 -16.74
N GLY A 267 -27.81 -19.19 -16.11
CA GLY A 267 -28.81 -19.47 -15.08
C GLY A 267 -28.31 -19.38 -13.63
N GLY A 268 -27.01 -19.20 -13.39
CA GLY A 268 -26.47 -18.86 -12.07
C GLY A 268 -26.57 -17.37 -11.77
N GLY A 269 -26.85 -16.98 -10.52
CA GLY A 269 -26.79 -15.56 -10.10
C GLY A 269 -25.38 -14.97 -10.26
N GLN A 270 -25.26 -13.64 -10.24
CA GLN A 270 -23.94 -13.00 -10.25
C GLN A 270 -23.14 -13.40 -9.00
N MET A 271 -21.86 -13.69 -9.18
CA MET A 271 -20.98 -14.18 -8.11
C MET A 271 -19.89 -13.15 -7.82
N LEU A 272 -19.75 -12.79 -6.56
CA LEU A 272 -18.70 -11.95 -6.04
C LEU A 272 -17.57 -12.83 -5.49
N GLU A 273 -16.36 -12.64 -5.97
CA GLU A 273 -15.15 -13.19 -5.36
C GLU A 273 -14.37 -12.06 -4.69
N HIS A 274 -14.14 -12.18 -3.39
CA HIS A 274 -13.30 -11.27 -2.62
C HIS A 274 -11.98 -11.97 -2.32
N ALA A 275 -10.93 -11.53 -3.01
CA ALA A 275 -9.56 -11.96 -2.76
C ALA A 275 -8.86 -10.96 -1.82
N SER A 276 -8.48 -11.44 -0.65
CA SER A 276 -7.70 -10.69 0.33
C SER A 276 -6.25 -11.18 0.31
N LEU A 277 -5.37 -10.31 -0.17
CA LEU A 277 -3.93 -10.55 -0.22
C LEU A 277 -3.27 -9.97 1.03
N LEU A 278 -2.57 -10.80 1.80
CA LEU A 278 -1.94 -10.45 3.06
C LEU A 278 -0.41 -10.55 2.97
N ASN A 279 0.25 -9.60 3.59
CA ASN A 279 1.70 -9.55 3.75
C ASN A 279 2.03 -9.14 5.19
N TYR A 280 3.01 -9.80 5.79
CA TYR A 280 3.48 -9.49 7.13
C TYR A 280 4.89 -8.92 7.05
N SER A 281 5.09 -7.76 7.68
CA SER A 281 6.41 -7.18 7.89
C SER A 281 6.70 -7.19 9.39
N ALA A 282 7.74 -7.89 9.81
CA ALA A 282 8.21 -7.86 11.18
C ALA A 282 9.47 -6.99 11.29
N SER A 283 9.50 -6.11 12.28
CA SER A 283 10.67 -5.32 12.65
C SER A 283 11.05 -5.61 14.11
N GLY A 284 12.34 -5.72 14.39
CA GLY A 284 12.84 -6.04 15.72
C GLY A 284 14.37 -6.00 15.77
N PRO A 285 14.98 -6.24 16.93
CA PRO A 285 16.44 -6.16 17.09
C PRO A 285 17.20 -7.06 16.10
N LEU A 286 16.72 -8.28 15.85
CA LEU A 286 17.33 -9.20 14.89
C LEU A 286 17.23 -8.70 13.45
N TYR A 287 16.11 -8.06 13.09
CA TYR A 287 15.91 -7.46 11.77
C TYR A 287 16.89 -6.30 11.54
N VAL A 288 17.07 -5.46 12.56
CA VAL A 288 18.05 -4.37 12.53
C VAL A 288 19.46 -4.92 12.39
N LEU A 289 19.80 -5.99 13.11
CA LEU A 289 21.11 -6.64 13.01
C LEU A 289 21.35 -7.22 11.61
N MET A 290 20.34 -7.82 10.99
CA MET A 290 20.42 -8.30 9.61
C MET A 290 20.70 -7.15 8.64
N ILE A 291 19.97 -6.04 8.72
CA ILE A 291 20.23 -4.84 7.89
C ILE A 291 21.66 -4.34 8.11
N LEU A 292 22.14 -4.28 9.35
CA LEU A 292 23.52 -3.85 9.64
C LEU A 292 24.56 -4.78 9.01
N ALA A 293 24.32 -6.10 9.04
CA ALA A 293 25.18 -7.07 8.39
C ALA A 293 25.21 -6.87 6.87
N ASP A 294 24.07 -6.65 6.23
CA ASP A 294 24.00 -6.40 4.78
C ASP A 294 24.68 -5.08 4.40
N VAL A 295 24.50 -4.03 5.20
CA VAL A 295 25.21 -2.75 5.01
C VAL A 295 26.73 -2.95 5.13
N ALA A 296 27.18 -3.74 6.11
CA ALA A 296 28.60 -4.04 6.26
C ALA A 296 29.15 -4.84 5.06
N LEU A 297 28.41 -5.86 4.58
CA LEU A 297 28.76 -6.63 3.39
C LEU A 297 28.82 -5.75 2.14
N LEU A 298 27.83 -4.86 1.95
CA LEU A 298 27.82 -3.91 0.84
C LEU A 298 29.04 -2.99 0.88
N MET A 299 29.39 -2.46 2.06
CA MET A 299 30.57 -1.60 2.21
C MET A 299 31.88 -2.36 1.95
N LEU A 300 32.00 -3.61 2.41
CA LEU A 300 33.16 -4.46 2.11
C LEU A 300 33.27 -4.76 0.61
N ASN A 301 32.16 -5.01 -0.07
CA ASN A 301 32.13 -5.23 -1.52
C ASN A 301 32.48 -3.95 -2.29
N ILE A 302 32.02 -2.78 -1.85
CA ILE A 302 32.43 -1.48 -2.42
C ILE A 302 33.93 -1.27 -2.26
N CYS A 303 34.48 -1.49 -1.05
CA CYS A 303 35.91 -1.37 -0.80
C CYS A 303 36.72 -2.33 -1.69
N SER A 304 36.29 -3.59 -1.80
CA SER A 304 36.93 -4.59 -2.64
C SER A 304 36.94 -4.19 -4.12
N VAL A 305 35.82 -3.65 -4.62
CA VAL A 305 35.72 -3.15 -6.00
C VAL A 305 36.65 -1.96 -6.24
N VAL A 306 36.74 -1.02 -5.28
CA VAL A 306 37.65 0.12 -5.38
C VAL A 306 39.11 -0.33 -5.38
N GLU A 307 39.47 -1.32 -4.57
CA GLU A 307 40.82 -1.89 -4.55
C GLU A 307 41.16 -2.60 -5.86
N ILE A 308 40.25 -3.44 -6.38
CA ILE A 308 40.40 -4.09 -7.69
C ILE A 308 40.55 -3.06 -8.80
N ALA A 309 39.74 -2.00 -8.79
CA ALA A 309 39.82 -0.91 -9.76
C ALA A 309 41.18 -0.20 -9.69
N ARG A 310 41.70 0.04 -8.47
CA ARG A 310 42.99 0.71 -8.26
C ARG A 310 44.19 -0.17 -8.60
N LEU A 311 44.13 -1.46 -8.31
CA LEU A 311 45.27 -2.38 -8.44
C LEU A 311 45.35 -3.03 -9.83
N ILE A 312 44.22 -3.23 -10.50
CA ILE A 312 44.17 -3.97 -11.77
C ILE A 312 43.78 -3.04 -12.92
N LEU A 313 42.64 -2.34 -12.82
CA LEU A 313 42.16 -1.50 -13.92
C LEU A 313 43.03 -0.26 -14.14
N TRP A 314 43.38 0.48 -13.09
CA TRP A 314 44.19 1.70 -13.20
C TRP A 314 45.57 1.49 -13.89
N PRO A 315 46.39 0.48 -13.55
CA PRO A 315 47.64 0.23 -14.26
C PRO A 315 47.45 -0.34 -15.66
N LEU A 316 46.34 -1.03 -15.96
CA LEU A 316 46.00 -1.48 -17.32
C LEU A 316 45.51 -0.32 -18.21
N TRP A 317 44.90 0.71 -17.63
CA TRP A 317 44.34 1.86 -18.34
C TRP A 317 45.39 2.95 -18.64
N LYS A 318 46.37 3.14 -17.74
CA LYS A 318 47.50 4.06 -17.94
C LYS A 318 48.22 3.92 -19.31
N PRO A 319 48.62 2.73 -19.77
CA PRO A 319 49.32 2.58 -21.05
C PRO A 319 48.41 2.80 -22.26
N LEU A 320 47.09 2.58 -22.14
CA LEU A 320 46.13 2.82 -23.24
C LEU A 320 46.03 4.32 -23.55
N ILE A 321 45.86 5.15 -22.52
CA ILE A 321 45.83 6.62 -22.66
C ILE A 321 47.14 7.15 -23.25
N VAL A 322 48.29 6.63 -22.80
CA VAL A 322 49.60 7.03 -23.33
C VAL A 322 49.75 6.63 -24.81
N SER A 323 49.24 5.47 -25.22
CA SER A 323 49.28 5.04 -26.63
C SER A 323 48.35 5.85 -27.55
N GLU A 324 47.20 6.28 -27.05
CA GLU A 324 46.25 7.11 -27.77
C GLU A 324 46.78 8.54 -27.96
N TYR A 325 47.48 9.08 -26.95
CA TYR A 325 48.22 10.34 -27.08
C TYR A 325 49.39 10.25 -28.07
N GLN A 326 50.16 9.15 -28.09
CA GLN A 326 51.25 8.94 -29.04
C GLN A 326 50.77 8.73 -30.48
N THR A 327 49.65 8.05 -30.68
CA THR A 327 49.06 7.86 -32.02
C THR A 327 48.39 9.13 -32.54
N SER A 328 47.82 9.96 -31.66
CA SER A 328 47.28 11.28 -32.02
C SER A 328 48.40 12.25 -32.45
N THR A 329 49.52 12.30 -31.73
CA THR A 329 50.68 13.13 -32.08
C THR A 329 51.42 12.66 -33.34
N ALA A 330 51.47 11.35 -33.60
CA ALA A 330 52.01 10.83 -34.86
C ALA A 330 51.09 11.09 -36.07
N ARG A 331 49.78 11.29 -35.84
CA ARG A 331 48.81 11.62 -36.90
C ARG A 331 48.84 13.11 -37.25
N THR A 332 49.06 13.99 -36.27
CA THR A 332 49.25 15.43 -36.51
C THR A 332 50.58 15.75 -37.19
N SER A 333 51.65 14.96 -36.98
CA SER A 333 52.91 15.15 -37.71
C SER A 333 52.88 14.63 -39.16
N LYS A 334 51.87 13.83 -39.54
CA LYS A 334 51.68 13.32 -40.93
C LYS A 334 50.70 14.14 -41.76
N MET A 335 49.87 14.98 -41.13
CA MET A 335 49.19 16.08 -41.80
C MET A 335 50.08 17.32 -41.74
N GLY A 336 51.27 17.21 -42.36
CA GLY A 336 52.07 18.37 -42.70
C GLY A 336 51.30 19.21 -43.71
N PHE A 337 50.58 20.22 -43.21
CA PHE A 337 50.35 21.43 -43.96
C PHE A 337 51.72 21.97 -44.33
N GLY A 338 52.11 21.78 -45.60
CA GLY A 338 53.13 22.61 -46.22
C GLY A 338 52.63 24.04 -46.20
N ILE A 339 53.13 24.84 -45.26
CA ILE A 339 53.15 26.28 -45.40
C ILE A 339 54.46 26.58 -46.13
N GLU A 340 54.42 26.41 -47.46
CA GLU A 340 55.39 27.04 -48.34
C GLU A 340 55.07 28.53 -48.42
N ASP A 341 56.13 29.32 -48.27
CA ASP A 341 56.35 30.65 -48.86
C ASP A 341 55.32 31.76 -48.64
N PHE A 342 55.71 32.72 -47.80
CA PHE A 342 55.69 34.13 -48.23
C PHE A 342 56.96 34.84 -47.75
N VAL A 343 57.91 34.94 -48.68
CA VAL A 343 58.92 36.00 -48.74
C VAL A 343 58.21 37.28 -49.16
N ARG A 344 58.26 38.35 -48.35
CA ARG A 344 59.04 39.58 -48.60
C ARG A 344 58.82 40.63 -47.52
#